data_AF-A0A847LJU2-F1
#
_entry.id   AF-A0A847LJU2-F1
#
_cell.length_a   1.000
_cell.length_b   1.000
_cell.length_c   1.000
_cell.angle_alpha   90.00
_cell.angle_beta   90.00
_cell.angle_gamma   90.00
#
_symmetry.space_group_name_H-M   'P 1'
#
loop_
_entity.id
_entity.type
_entity.pdbx_description
1 polymer ?
#
loop_
_entity_poly.entity_id
_entity_poly.type
_entity_poly.pdbx_seq_one_letter_code
_entity_poly.pdbx_strand_id
1 'polypeptide(L)'
;MTLKDWVLIGLLGAAGGVGILTTNFVHALIPLPGFGAVVFMPLATACLVIARARVRHPLAGGLTCMVQQLVIFFLPGGPPTAHNPFLLPLMVVDGFLLDLIHRRWPADLATARVWSGLLCAACGTVKTALQVGVLALFVGRDQFLLAQGLPFFLALFVGFHGLLRFVGGVIGSRVLAALPERTV
;
A
#
# COMPACT_ATOMS: atom_id res chain seq x y z
N MET A 1 12.64 -19.93 -3.83
CA MET A 1 11.50 -19.55 -2.96
C MET A 1 11.14 -20.74 -2.11
N THR A 2 10.95 -20.59 -0.80
CA THR A 2 10.59 -21.69 0.11
C THR A 2 9.09 -21.67 0.46
N LEU A 3 8.54 -22.77 0.98
CA LEU A 3 7.16 -22.80 1.50
C LEU A 3 6.93 -21.72 2.58
N LYS A 4 7.91 -21.53 3.45
CA LYS A 4 7.90 -20.49 4.49
C LYS A 4 7.76 -19.08 3.90
N ASP A 5 8.42 -18.81 2.78
CA ASP A 5 8.33 -17.51 2.11
C ASP A 5 6.93 -17.27 1.55
N TRP A 6 6.34 -18.29 0.91
CA TRP A 6 4.96 -18.23 0.42
C TRP A 6 3.95 -18.01 1.53
N VAL A 7 4.09 -18.75 2.65
CA VAL A 7 3.24 -18.57 3.83
C VAL A 7 3.37 -17.17 4.39
N LEU A 8 4.58 -16.61 4.48
CA LEU A 8 4.80 -15.27 5.00
C LEU A 8 4.20 -14.19 4.08
N ILE A 9 4.39 -14.30 2.76
CA ILE A 9 3.75 -13.43 1.77
C ILE A 9 2.22 -13.51 1.89
N GLY A 10 1.68 -14.71 1.98
CA GLY A 10 0.23 -14.95 2.11
C GLY A 10 -0.36 -14.34 3.37
N LEU A 11 0.26 -14.59 4.54
CA LEU A 11 -0.23 -14.08 5.83
C LEU A 11 -0.13 -12.56 5.93
N LEU A 12 1.03 -11.97 5.58
CA LEU A 12 1.21 -10.52 5.61
C LEU A 12 0.37 -9.81 4.55
N GLY A 13 0.20 -10.44 3.39
CA GLY A 13 -0.68 -9.98 2.34
C GLY A 13 -2.15 -9.97 2.78
N ALA A 14 -2.64 -11.07 3.33
CA ALA A 14 -4.01 -11.16 3.82
C ALA A 14 -4.27 -10.20 4.99
N ALA A 15 -3.36 -10.11 5.97
CA ALA A 15 -3.49 -9.18 7.09
C ALA A 15 -3.54 -7.72 6.62
N GLY A 16 -2.68 -7.34 5.66
CA GLY A 16 -2.70 -6.02 5.06
C GLY A 16 -3.99 -5.73 4.29
N GLY A 17 -4.48 -6.70 3.52
CA GLY A 17 -5.74 -6.58 2.78
C GLY A 17 -6.95 -6.42 3.70
N VAL A 18 -7.08 -7.29 4.72
CA VAL A 18 -8.16 -7.20 5.73
C VAL A 18 -8.12 -5.87 6.48
N GLY A 19 -6.93 -5.38 6.84
CA GLY A 19 -6.78 -4.08 7.51
C GLY A 19 -7.37 -2.93 6.70
N ILE A 20 -7.20 -2.93 5.38
CA ILE A 20 -7.80 -1.91 4.49
C ILE A 20 -9.34 -2.04 4.45
N LEU A 21 -9.86 -3.26 4.54
CA LEU A 21 -11.30 -3.57 4.51
C LEU A 21 -12.05 -3.30 5.82
N THR A 22 -11.37 -3.33 6.98
CA THR A 22 -11.98 -3.14 8.33
C THR A 22 -12.59 -1.75 8.57
N THR A 23 -12.74 -0.97 7.52
CA THR A 23 -12.98 0.47 7.55
C THR A 23 -14.40 0.88 7.20
N ASN A 24 -15.26 -0.11 6.91
CA ASN A 24 -16.71 0.07 6.89
C ASN A 24 -17.25 0.56 8.25
N PHE A 25 -16.58 0.26 9.37
CA PHE A 25 -17.00 0.77 10.69
C PHE A 25 -16.80 2.28 10.85
N VAL A 26 -15.81 2.88 10.16
CA VAL A 26 -15.50 4.32 10.25
C VAL A 26 -16.29 5.14 9.23
N HIS A 27 -16.77 4.52 8.14
CA HIS A 27 -17.69 5.15 7.19
C HIS A 27 -18.97 5.66 7.84
N ALA A 28 -19.42 5.02 8.93
CA ALA A 28 -20.55 5.50 9.73
C ALA A 28 -20.27 6.82 10.49
N LEU A 29 -19.00 7.17 10.73
CA LEU A 29 -18.57 8.35 11.49
C LEU A 29 -18.07 9.49 10.59
N ILE A 30 -17.51 9.17 9.41
CA ILE A 30 -17.03 10.14 8.44
C ILE A 30 -17.59 9.74 7.06
N PRO A 31 -18.65 10.41 6.57
CA PRO A 31 -19.33 10.06 5.32
C PRO A 31 -18.55 10.51 4.07
N LEU A 32 -17.21 10.47 4.13
CA LEU A 32 -16.34 10.73 2.98
C LEU A 32 -15.97 9.38 2.35
N PRO A 33 -16.36 9.12 1.08
CA PRO A 33 -16.06 7.88 0.40
C PRO A 33 -14.58 7.54 0.46
N GLY A 34 -14.25 6.44 1.14
CA GLY A 34 -12.90 5.89 1.23
C GLY A 34 -12.02 6.43 2.36
N PHE A 35 -12.49 7.36 3.19
CA PHE A 35 -11.67 7.92 4.29
C PHE A 35 -11.37 6.91 5.39
N GLY A 36 -12.34 6.03 5.69
CA GLY A 36 -12.13 4.94 6.65
C GLY A 36 -10.93 4.06 6.26
N ALA A 37 -10.84 3.67 4.97
CA ALA A 37 -9.82 2.75 4.42
C ALA A 37 -8.38 3.20 4.71
N VAL A 38 -8.24 4.50 4.95
CA VAL A 38 -6.98 5.18 4.97
C VAL A 38 -6.29 5.06 6.34
N VAL A 39 -7.05 4.90 7.44
CA VAL A 39 -6.49 4.78 8.81
C VAL A 39 -5.65 3.51 9.00
N PHE A 40 -5.97 2.43 8.27
CA PHE A 40 -5.26 1.15 8.38
C PHE A 40 -4.23 0.92 7.26
N MET A 41 -4.07 1.89 6.34
CA MET A 41 -3.02 1.87 5.33
C MET A 41 -1.60 1.71 5.92
N PRO A 42 -1.27 2.29 7.09
CA PRO A 42 0.02 2.06 7.74
C PRO A 42 0.28 0.58 8.06
N LEU A 43 -0.74 -0.19 8.47
CA LEU A 43 -0.60 -1.61 8.78
C LEU A 43 -0.26 -2.42 7.52
N ALA A 44 -1.02 -2.23 6.44
CA ALA A 44 -0.76 -2.90 5.15
C ALA A 44 0.65 -2.61 4.63
N THR A 45 1.13 -1.38 4.83
CA THR A 45 2.47 -0.95 4.44
C THR A 45 3.55 -1.55 5.34
N ALA A 46 3.30 -1.65 6.65
CA ALA A 46 4.21 -2.33 7.57
C ALA A 46 4.36 -3.81 7.20
N CYS A 47 3.26 -4.50 6.89
CA CYS A 47 3.26 -5.87 6.40
C CYS A 47 4.08 -6.01 5.12
N LEU A 48 3.92 -5.10 4.16
CA LEU A 48 4.71 -5.05 2.93
C LEU A 48 6.22 -4.92 3.20
N VAL A 49 6.62 -4.00 4.08
CA VAL A 49 8.02 -3.81 4.48
C VAL A 49 8.59 -5.06 5.15
N ILE A 50 7.84 -5.68 6.06
CA ILE A 50 8.26 -6.91 6.75
C ILE A 50 8.45 -8.04 5.74
N ALA A 51 7.49 -8.24 4.83
CA ALA A 51 7.57 -9.28 3.80
C ALA A 51 8.79 -9.07 2.91
N ARG A 52 9.01 -7.83 2.44
CA ARG A 52 10.17 -7.48 1.62
C ARG A 52 11.49 -7.78 2.32
N ALA A 53 11.62 -7.42 3.59
CA ALA A 53 12.86 -7.61 4.33
C ALA A 53 13.14 -9.08 4.69
N ARG A 54 12.09 -9.87 4.98
CA ARG A 54 12.24 -11.26 5.46
C ARG A 54 12.23 -12.31 4.36
N VAL A 55 11.74 -11.98 3.17
CA VAL A 55 11.72 -12.88 2.00
C VAL A 55 12.77 -12.43 0.99
N ARG A 56 13.75 -13.30 0.73
CA ARG A 56 14.88 -13.00 -0.19
C ARG A 56 14.50 -13.00 -1.68
N HIS A 57 13.23 -13.18 -2.00
CA HIS A 57 12.76 -13.17 -3.39
C HIS A 57 12.71 -11.73 -3.93
N PRO A 58 13.14 -11.48 -5.19
CA PRO A 58 13.15 -10.14 -5.77
C PRO A 58 11.77 -9.54 -6.01
N LEU A 59 10.70 -10.35 -5.96
CA LEU A 59 9.31 -9.91 -6.15
C LEU A 59 8.48 -10.01 -4.86
N ALA A 60 9.13 -10.09 -3.69
CA ALA A 60 8.42 -10.31 -2.43
C ALA A 60 7.41 -9.20 -2.12
N GLY A 61 7.76 -7.94 -2.38
CA GLY A 61 6.88 -6.80 -2.18
C GLY A 61 5.67 -6.83 -3.10
N GLY A 62 5.90 -7.00 -4.40
CA GLY A 62 4.86 -7.09 -5.42
C GLY A 62 3.89 -8.24 -5.17
N LEU A 63 4.39 -9.43 -4.85
CA LEU A 63 3.55 -10.59 -4.50
C LEU A 63 2.73 -10.35 -3.23
N THR A 64 3.30 -9.67 -2.23
CA THR A 64 2.57 -9.31 -1.01
C THR A 64 1.43 -8.35 -1.33
N CYS A 65 1.68 -7.31 -2.14
CA CYS A 65 0.64 -6.41 -2.62
C CYS A 65 -0.42 -7.15 -3.45
N MET A 66 -0.03 -8.11 -4.31
CA MET A 66 -1.01 -8.93 -5.06
C MET A 66 -1.96 -9.66 -4.12
N VAL A 67 -1.45 -10.33 -3.09
CA VAL A 67 -2.31 -11.00 -2.09
C VAL A 67 -3.20 -9.98 -1.37
N GLN A 68 -2.67 -8.82 -0.96
CA GLN A 68 -3.49 -7.74 -0.38
C GLN A 68 -4.66 -7.37 -1.31
N GLN A 69 -4.39 -7.19 -2.60
CA GLN A 69 -5.41 -6.82 -3.57
C GLN A 69 -6.42 -7.93 -3.85
N LEU A 70 -6.00 -9.19 -3.88
CA LEU A 70 -6.95 -10.30 -4.01
C LEU A 70 -7.90 -10.33 -2.81
N VAL A 71 -7.38 -10.16 -1.60
CA VAL A 71 -8.21 -10.08 -0.38
C VAL A 71 -9.18 -8.91 -0.46
N ILE A 72 -8.69 -7.72 -0.84
CA ILE A 72 -9.51 -6.51 -0.99
C ILE A 72 -10.59 -6.68 -2.07
N PHE A 73 -10.24 -7.30 -3.19
CA PHE A 73 -11.12 -7.45 -4.33
C PHE A 73 -12.28 -8.40 -4.05
N PHE A 74 -12.01 -9.54 -3.39
CA PHE A 74 -12.99 -10.61 -3.18
C PHE A 74 -13.80 -10.49 -1.88
N LEU A 75 -13.25 -9.88 -0.83
CA LEU A 75 -13.99 -9.73 0.42
C LEU A 75 -14.87 -8.48 0.39
N PRO A 76 -16.07 -8.53 0.98
CA PRO A 76 -16.96 -7.37 0.99
C PRO A 76 -16.39 -6.23 1.86
N GLY A 77 -16.51 -5.00 1.36
CA GLY A 77 -16.19 -3.76 2.09
C GLY A 77 -15.06 -2.95 1.47
N GLY A 78 -14.77 -1.79 2.08
CA GLY A 78 -13.75 -0.87 1.56
C GLY A 78 -14.30 0.16 0.56
N PRO A 79 -13.42 0.96 -0.09
CA PRO A 79 -13.86 2.02 -0.98
C PRO A 79 -14.48 1.47 -2.27
N PRO A 80 -15.40 2.19 -2.94
CA PRO A 80 -16.02 1.75 -4.20
C PRO A 80 -15.03 1.35 -5.30
N THR A 81 -13.83 1.94 -5.28
CA THR A 81 -12.74 1.64 -6.23
C THR A 81 -12.00 0.33 -5.95
N ALA A 82 -12.16 -0.28 -4.77
CA ALA A 82 -11.49 -1.51 -4.36
C ALA A 82 -11.88 -2.73 -5.19
N HIS A 83 -13.13 -2.78 -5.65
CA HIS A 83 -13.68 -3.90 -6.41
C HIS A 83 -13.62 -3.66 -7.92
N ASN A 84 -12.96 -2.59 -8.38
CA ASN A 84 -12.81 -2.30 -9.79
C ASN A 84 -11.62 -3.09 -10.38
N PRO A 85 -11.86 -4.07 -11.28
CA PRO A 85 -10.79 -4.89 -11.83
C PRO A 85 -9.79 -4.09 -12.68
N PHE A 86 -10.19 -2.96 -13.26
CA PHE A 86 -9.30 -2.10 -14.04
C PHE A 86 -8.24 -1.39 -13.19
N LEU A 87 -8.49 -1.22 -11.88
CA LEU A 87 -7.56 -0.59 -10.96
C LEU A 87 -6.62 -1.59 -10.29
N LEU A 88 -6.93 -2.88 -10.35
CA LEU A 88 -6.16 -3.94 -9.69
C LEU A 88 -4.67 -3.97 -10.11
N PRO A 89 -4.31 -3.82 -11.41
CA PRO A 89 -2.90 -3.73 -11.81
C PRO A 89 -2.18 -2.51 -11.23
N LEU A 90 -2.89 -1.37 -11.09
CA LEU A 90 -2.32 -0.16 -10.50
C LEU A 90 -2.13 -0.31 -8.98
N MET A 91 -2.94 -1.15 -8.34
CA MET A 91 -2.91 -1.33 -6.90
C MET A 91 -1.72 -2.15 -6.39
N VAL A 92 -1.00 -2.84 -7.28
CA VAL A 92 0.21 -3.61 -6.93
C VAL A 92 1.52 -2.90 -7.26
N VAL A 93 1.46 -1.76 -7.97
CA VAL A 93 2.63 -1.03 -8.49
C VAL A 93 3.60 -0.63 -7.38
N ASP A 94 3.09 -0.18 -6.23
CA ASP A 94 3.93 0.25 -5.11
C ASP A 94 4.81 -0.88 -4.55
N GLY A 95 4.30 -2.10 -4.49
CA GLY A 95 5.05 -3.29 -4.07
C GLY A 95 6.17 -3.63 -5.03
N PHE A 96 5.92 -3.55 -6.35
CA PHE A 96 6.95 -3.77 -7.37
C PHE A 96 7.98 -2.64 -7.42
N LEU A 97 7.56 -1.38 -7.22
CA LEU A 97 8.47 -0.25 -7.10
C LEU A 97 9.37 -0.41 -5.88
N LEU A 98 8.83 -0.84 -4.75
CA LEU A 98 9.60 -1.13 -3.55
C LEU A 98 10.65 -2.22 -3.82
N ASP A 99 10.24 -3.32 -4.47
CA ASP A 99 11.14 -4.40 -4.88
C ASP A 99 12.28 -3.90 -5.77
N LEU A 100 11.95 -3.09 -6.78
CA LEU A 100 12.90 -2.54 -7.75
C LEU A 100 13.92 -1.60 -7.08
N ILE A 101 13.43 -0.65 -6.29
CA ILE A 101 14.27 0.34 -5.60
C ILE A 101 15.17 -0.37 -4.58
N HIS A 102 14.62 -1.29 -3.78
CA HIS A 102 15.41 -2.05 -2.79
C HIS A 102 16.44 -2.96 -3.45
N ARG A 103 16.18 -3.49 -4.66
CA ARG A 103 17.18 -4.25 -5.42
C ARG A 103 18.33 -3.37 -5.91
N ARG A 104 18.03 -2.13 -6.32
CA ARG A 104 19.04 -1.18 -6.83
C ARG A 104 19.83 -0.51 -5.72
N TRP A 105 19.16 -0.21 -4.61
CA TRP A 105 19.72 0.43 -3.42
C TRP A 105 19.33 -0.39 -2.18
N PRO A 106 20.03 -1.53 -1.95
CA PRO A 106 19.77 -2.37 -0.79
C PRO A 106 20.11 -1.57 0.48
N ALA A 107 19.08 -1.23 1.24
CA ALA A 107 19.20 -0.64 2.55
C ALA A 107 18.65 -1.62 3.58
N ASP A 108 19.30 -1.73 4.74
CA ASP A 108 18.71 -2.47 5.85
C ASP A 108 17.45 -1.72 6.33
N LEU A 109 16.30 -2.29 5.97
CA LEU A 109 15.00 -1.73 6.30
C LEU A 109 14.70 -1.78 7.80
N ALA A 110 15.44 -2.53 8.61
CA ALA A 110 15.27 -2.56 10.07
C ALA A 110 15.92 -1.35 10.76
N THR A 111 17.11 -0.94 10.31
CA THR A 111 17.85 0.18 10.90
C THR A 111 17.55 1.53 10.24
N ALA A 112 17.29 1.54 8.93
CA ALA A 112 17.04 2.77 8.18
C ALA A 112 15.56 3.20 8.19
N ARG A 113 15.01 3.48 9.39
CA ARG A 113 13.57 3.75 9.61
C ARG A 113 13.01 4.88 8.74
N VAL A 114 13.69 6.03 8.75
CA VAL A 114 13.27 7.21 7.97
C VAL A 114 13.35 6.90 6.47
N TRP A 115 14.39 6.19 6.04
CA TRP A 115 14.52 5.76 4.65
C TRP A 115 13.41 4.81 4.24
N SER A 116 13.08 3.81 5.06
CA SER A 116 11.96 2.89 4.81
C SER A 116 10.63 3.65 4.69
N GLY A 117 10.40 4.63 5.56
CA GLY A 117 9.27 5.54 5.47
C GLY A 117 9.24 6.34 4.16
N LEU A 118 10.32 7.05 3.84
CA LEU A 118 10.41 7.88 2.61
C LEU A 118 10.24 7.02 1.35
N LEU A 119 10.82 5.84 1.33
CA LEU A 119 10.69 4.89 0.23
C LEU A 119 9.23 4.45 0.05
N CYS A 120 8.57 4.04 1.13
CA CYS A 120 7.15 3.66 1.06
C CYS A 120 6.27 4.85 0.65
N ALA A 121 6.57 6.06 1.15
CA ALA A 121 5.89 7.28 0.77
C ALA A 121 6.00 7.55 -0.73
N ALA A 122 7.22 7.48 -1.29
CA ALA A 122 7.45 7.67 -2.71
C ALA A 122 6.70 6.64 -3.56
N CYS A 123 6.83 5.35 -3.24
CA CYS A 123 6.11 4.28 -3.94
C CYS A 123 4.59 4.47 -3.88
N GLY A 124 4.06 4.79 -2.70
CA GLY A 124 2.64 5.02 -2.47
C GLY A 124 2.11 6.25 -3.21
N THR A 125 2.87 7.36 -3.22
CA THR A 125 2.55 8.59 -3.94
C THR A 125 2.49 8.33 -5.44
N VAL A 126 3.49 7.64 -6.02
CA VAL A 126 3.50 7.30 -7.45
C VAL A 126 2.29 6.43 -7.81
N LYS A 127 2.05 5.37 -7.05
CA LYS A 127 0.90 4.47 -7.24
C LYS A 127 -0.42 5.24 -7.18
N THR A 128 -0.58 6.13 -6.21
CA THR A 128 -1.81 6.91 -6.05
C THR A 128 -1.98 7.91 -7.18
N ALA A 129 -0.92 8.62 -7.57
CA ALA A 129 -0.96 9.56 -8.70
C ALA A 129 -1.34 8.84 -10.01
N LEU A 130 -0.83 7.63 -10.24
CA LEU A 130 -1.22 6.80 -11.39
C LEU A 130 -2.70 6.41 -11.32
N GLN A 131 -3.20 5.96 -10.16
CA GLN A 131 -4.62 5.63 -10.00
C GLN A 131 -5.52 6.82 -10.27
N VAL A 132 -5.14 7.99 -9.77
CA VAL A 132 -5.86 9.25 -9.98
C VAL A 132 -5.83 9.66 -11.45
N GLY A 133 -4.66 9.59 -12.10
CA GLY A 133 -4.51 9.91 -13.52
C GLY A 133 -5.37 9.00 -14.40
N VAL A 134 -5.38 7.70 -14.12
CA VAL A 134 -6.24 6.74 -14.84
C VAL A 134 -7.71 7.04 -14.60
N LEU A 135 -8.12 7.34 -13.36
CA LEU A 135 -9.50 7.73 -13.07
C LEU A 135 -9.91 9.02 -13.82
N ALA A 136 -9.01 10.00 -13.91
CA ALA A 136 -9.23 11.24 -14.66
C ALA A 136 -9.46 10.98 -16.15
N LEU A 137 -8.74 10.03 -16.74
CA LEU A 137 -8.93 9.62 -18.13
C LEU A 137 -10.30 8.93 -18.33
N PHE A 138 -10.77 8.14 -17.37
CA PHE A 138 -12.07 7.47 -17.45
C PHE A 138 -13.26 8.43 -17.27
N VAL A 139 -13.15 9.43 -16.41
CA VAL A 139 -14.22 10.42 -16.15
C VAL A 139 -14.29 11.49 -17.25
N GLY A 140 -13.21 11.69 -18.01
CA GLY A 140 -13.10 12.71 -19.04
C GLY A 140 -12.54 14.02 -18.48
N ARG A 141 -11.59 14.61 -19.22
CA ARG A 141 -10.80 15.79 -18.80
C ARG A 141 -11.66 17.00 -18.43
N ASP A 142 -12.74 17.24 -19.15
CA ASP A 142 -13.55 18.45 -18.97
C ASP A 142 -14.44 18.36 -17.72
N GLN A 143 -14.99 17.18 -17.42
CA GLN A 143 -15.71 16.93 -16.16
C GLN A 143 -14.75 16.92 -14.96
N PHE A 144 -13.52 16.45 -15.17
CA PHE A 144 -12.47 16.43 -14.15
C PHE A 144 -11.95 17.81 -13.77
N LEU A 145 -11.84 18.74 -14.73
CA LEU A 145 -11.35 20.11 -14.52
C LEU A 145 -12.44 21.08 -14.03
N LEU A 146 -13.69 20.89 -14.44
CA LEU A 146 -14.82 21.73 -14.00
C LEU A 146 -15.18 21.50 -12.53
N ALA A 147 -14.90 20.31 -11.99
CA ALA A 147 -14.95 20.06 -10.56
C ALA A 147 -13.67 20.60 -9.90
N GLN A 148 -13.52 21.92 -9.74
CA GLN A 148 -12.31 22.54 -9.13
C GLN A 148 -11.96 21.98 -7.74
N GLY A 149 -12.92 21.38 -7.03
CA GLY A 149 -12.70 20.63 -5.79
C GLY A 149 -12.00 19.27 -5.96
N LEU A 150 -12.09 18.64 -7.14
CA LEU A 150 -11.50 17.34 -7.43
C LEU A 150 -9.97 17.39 -7.46
N PRO A 151 -9.29 18.30 -8.20
CA PRO A 151 -7.83 18.38 -8.20
C PRO A 151 -7.25 18.67 -6.81
N PHE A 152 -7.89 19.53 -6.01
CA PHE A 152 -7.49 19.83 -4.63
C PHE A 152 -7.68 18.61 -3.71
N PHE A 153 -8.84 17.96 -3.78
CA PHE A 153 -9.12 16.72 -3.06
C PHE A 153 -8.14 15.61 -3.43
N LEU A 154 -7.76 15.52 -4.70
CA LEU A 154 -6.82 14.53 -5.22
C LEU A 154 -5.38 14.81 -4.78
N ALA A 155 -4.95 16.08 -4.76
CA ALA A 155 -3.64 16.45 -4.21
C ALA A 155 -3.55 16.11 -2.72
N LEU A 156 -4.61 16.43 -1.95
CA LEU A 156 -4.73 16.03 -0.55
C LEU A 156 -4.73 14.50 -0.40
N PHE A 157 -5.45 13.78 -1.26
CA PHE A 157 -5.55 12.32 -1.23
C PHE A 157 -4.20 11.65 -1.51
N VAL A 158 -3.48 12.12 -2.54
CA VAL A 158 -2.12 11.67 -2.88
C VAL A 158 -1.15 11.97 -1.73
N GLY A 159 -1.17 13.20 -1.19
CA GLY A 159 -0.32 13.59 -0.07
C GLY A 159 -0.60 12.76 1.19
N PHE A 160 -1.86 12.52 1.49
CA PHE A 160 -2.28 11.73 2.64
C PHE A 160 -1.91 10.25 2.49
N HIS A 161 -2.06 9.67 1.30
CA HIS A 161 -1.54 8.33 0.99
C HIS A 161 -0.01 8.26 1.16
N GLY A 162 0.73 9.25 0.66
CA GLY A 162 2.17 9.35 0.88
C GLY A 162 2.53 9.38 2.37
N LEU A 163 1.83 10.19 3.17
CA LEU A 163 2.05 10.30 4.62
C LEU A 163 1.79 8.98 5.35
N LEU A 164 0.70 8.30 5.04
CA LEU A 164 0.36 7.06 5.74
C LEU A 164 1.25 5.89 5.33
N ARG A 165 1.73 5.92 4.10
CA ARG A 165 2.77 5.02 3.62
C ARG A 165 4.10 5.29 4.32
N PHE A 166 4.44 6.56 4.56
CA PHE A 166 5.58 6.93 5.39
C PHE A 166 5.47 6.32 6.80
N VAL A 167 4.33 6.56 7.46
CA VAL A 167 4.07 6.04 8.81
C VAL A 167 4.16 4.52 8.85
N GLY A 168 3.53 3.84 7.89
CA GLY A 168 3.58 2.38 7.77
C GLY A 168 4.98 1.83 7.52
N GLY A 169 5.79 2.51 6.72
CA GLY A 169 7.20 2.16 6.50
C GLY A 169 8.02 2.26 7.80
N VAL A 170 7.84 3.34 8.55
CA VAL A 170 8.49 3.53 9.87
C VAL A 170 8.05 2.46 10.87
N ILE A 171 6.75 2.12 10.92
CA ILE A 171 6.22 1.07 11.80
C ILE A 171 6.81 -0.29 11.40
N GLY A 172 6.77 -0.65 10.12
CA GLY A 172 7.33 -1.91 9.62
C GLY A 172 8.80 -2.06 9.95
N SER A 173 9.57 -0.98 9.77
CA SER A 173 10.99 -0.91 10.16
C SER A 173 11.20 -1.12 11.67
N ARG A 174 10.39 -0.48 12.53
CA ARG A 174 10.45 -0.69 13.99
C ARG A 174 10.13 -2.13 14.39
N VAL A 175 9.11 -2.73 13.80
CA VAL A 175 8.76 -4.13 14.04
C VAL A 175 9.90 -5.04 13.60
N LEU A 176 10.50 -4.79 12.44
CA LEU A 176 11.66 -5.56 11.96
C LEU A 176 12.84 -5.50 12.93
N ALA A 177 13.14 -4.32 13.47
CA ALA A 177 14.22 -4.12 14.44
C ALA A 177 13.96 -4.80 15.80
N ALA A 178 12.69 -4.97 16.19
CA ALA A 178 12.31 -5.65 17.43
C ALA A 178 12.29 -7.19 17.28
N LEU A 179 12.20 -7.69 16.05
CA LEU A 179 12.22 -9.12 15.79
C LEU A 179 13.67 -9.62 15.78
N PRO A 180 14.00 -10.72 16.48
CA PRO A 180 15.35 -11.25 16.52
C PRO A 180 15.90 -11.47 15.09
N GLU A 181 17.19 -11.14 14.93
CA GLU A 181 17.91 -11.50 13.72
C GLU A 181 17.85 -13.02 13.56
N ARG A 182 17.62 -13.48 12.33
CA ARG A 182 17.72 -14.91 12.07
C ARG A 182 19.21 -15.26 12.21
N THR A 183 19.58 -15.91 13.30
CA THR A 183 20.71 -16.82 13.27
C THR A 183 20.37 -17.90 12.26
N VAL A 184 21.02 -17.84 11.10
CA VAL A 184 20.95 -18.88 10.06
C VAL A 184 22.05 -19.89 10.36
#